data_AF-A0A2V8Q3I6-F1
#
_entry.id   AF-A0A2V8Q3I6-F1
#
_cell.length_a   1.000
_cell.length_b   1.000
_cell.length_c   1.000
_cell.angle_alpha   90.00
_cell.angle_beta   90.00
_cell.angle_gamma   90.00
#
_symmetry.space_group_name_H-M   'P 1'
#
loop_
_entity.id
_entity.type
_entity.pdbx_description
1 polymer ?
#
loop_
_entity_poly.entity_id
_entity_poly.type
_entity_poly.pdbx_seq_one_letter_code
_entity_poly.pdbx_strand_id
1 'polypeptide(L)'
;ERMLTGGTPWEYRSRFIENSPIFYLDHVATPLLIFHGGDDSAVPPYCADEVFVSLRRLGKTVEYAKYSGEDHYPQYWSIANRTDYINRMLAWFDKYLKVQPPAKGN
;
A
#
# COMPACT_ATOMS: atom_id res chain seq x y z
N GLU A 1 -16.64 -17.13 17.74
CA GLU A 1 -15.53 -16.40 17.10
C GLU A 1 -15.69 -14.91 17.38
N ARG A 2 -14.62 -14.22 17.79
CA ARG A 2 -14.65 -12.77 18.00
C ARG A 2 -14.22 -12.11 16.69
N MET A 3 -15.17 -11.54 15.95
CA MET A 3 -14.86 -10.74 14.75
C MET A 3 -13.97 -9.56 15.14
N LEU A 4 -13.00 -9.19 14.28
CA LEU A 4 -12.04 -8.10 14.53
C LEU A 4 -12.73 -6.77 14.90
N THR A 5 -13.91 -6.51 14.34
CA THR A 5 -14.74 -5.32 14.59
C THR A 5 -15.80 -5.50 15.68
N GLY A 6 -15.83 -6.67 16.33
CA GLY A 6 -16.75 -7.01 17.42
C GLY A 6 -18.18 -7.36 16.99
N GLY A 7 -18.45 -7.51 15.68
CA GLY A 7 -19.71 -7.99 15.11
C GLY A 7 -19.78 -7.68 13.60
N THR A 8 -20.96 -7.85 13.01
CA THR A 8 -21.16 -7.65 11.57
C THR A 8 -21.24 -6.17 11.17
N PRO A 9 -21.07 -5.82 9.88
CA PRO A 9 -21.27 -4.45 9.40
C PRO A 9 -22.66 -3.86 9.65
N TRP A 10 -23.68 -4.71 9.79
CA TRP A 10 -25.06 -4.27 10.07
C TRP A 10 -25.29 -3.95 11.55
N GLU A 11 -24.55 -4.60 12.44
CA GLU A 11 -24.59 -4.32 13.88
C GLU A 11 -23.71 -3.13 14.25
N TYR A 12 -22.51 -3.04 13.65
CA TYR A 12 -21.51 -2.02 14.00
C TYR A 12 -21.00 -1.26 12.79
N ARG A 13 -21.93 -0.70 12.00
CA ARG A 13 -21.61 0.03 10.75
C ARG A 13 -20.53 1.10 10.93
N SER A 14 -20.61 1.90 11.99
CA SER A 14 -19.65 2.99 12.24
C SER A 14 -18.22 2.46 12.38
N ARG A 15 -18.03 1.32 13.07
CA ARG A 15 -16.71 0.71 13.25
C ARG A 15 -16.05 0.33 11.93
N PHE A 16 -16.82 -0.18 10.97
CA PHE A 16 -16.28 -0.52 9.65
C PHE A 16 -15.85 0.74 8.88
N ILE A 17 -16.60 1.84 8.99
CA ILE A 17 -16.24 3.12 8.36
C ILE A 17 -15.00 3.72 9.04
N GLU A 18 -15.01 3.82 10.37
CA GLU A 18 -13.94 4.42 11.17
C GLU A 18 -12.59 3.68 11.00
N ASN A 19 -12.61 2.38 10.74
CA ASN A 19 -11.40 1.58 10.51
C ASN A 19 -11.02 1.43 9.04
N SER A 20 -11.76 2.02 8.10
CA SER A 20 -11.47 1.93 6.66
C SER A 20 -10.62 3.12 6.19
N PRO A 21 -9.35 2.92 5.78
CA PRO A 21 -8.45 4.02 5.39
C PRO A 21 -8.94 4.86 4.22
N ILE A 22 -9.80 4.30 3.35
CA ILE A 22 -10.32 4.98 2.16
C ILE A 22 -11.04 6.30 2.50
N PHE A 23 -11.68 6.38 3.68
CA PHE A 23 -12.40 7.58 4.12
C PHE A 23 -11.49 8.68 4.69
N TYR A 24 -10.18 8.44 4.79
CA TYR A 24 -9.20 9.34 5.41
C TYR A 24 -8.00 9.63 4.49
N LEU A 25 -8.11 9.32 3.19
CA LEU A 25 -7.01 9.53 2.24
C LEU A 25 -6.66 11.02 2.04
N ASP A 26 -7.58 11.93 2.34
CA ASP A 26 -7.35 13.37 2.37
C ASP A 26 -6.36 13.80 3.46
N HIS A 27 -6.21 12.99 4.52
CA HIS A 27 -5.23 13.23 5.59
C HIS A 27 -3.79 12.81 5.21
N VAL A 28 -3.60 12.08 4.10
CA VAL A 28 -2.25 11.68 3.67
C VAL A 28 -1.41 12.91 3.35
N ALA A 29 -0.28 13.07 4.03
CA ALA A 29 0.62 14.23 3.91
C ALA A 29 2.03 13.87 3.42
N THR A 30 2.37 12.58 3.40
CA THR A 30 3.66 12.08 2.92
C THR A 30 3.50 11.40 1.56
N PRO A 31 4.57 11.32 0.76
CA PRO A 31 4.60 10.44 -0.41
C PRO A 31 4.20 9.00 -0.02
N LEU A 32 3.51 8.31 -0.92
CA LEU A 32 3.12 6.91 -0.74
C LEU A 32 3.59 6.06 -1.94
N LEU A 33 4.06 4.84 -1.67
CA LEU A 33 4.30 3.80 -2.68
C LEU A 33 3.36 2.63 -2.43
N ILE A 34 2.65 2.21 -3.48
CA ILE A 34 1.72 1.08 -3.43
C ILE A 34 2.27 -0.04 -4.32
N PHE A 35 2.21 -1.28 -3.82
CA PHE A 35 2.50 -2.50 -4.56
C PHE A 35 1.29 -3.43 -4.47
N HIS A 36 0.92 -4.07 -5.58
CA HIS A 36 -0.16 -5.07 -5.56
C HIS A 36 0.05 -6.15 -6.62
N GLY A 37 -0.27 -7.40 -6.28
CA GLY A 37 -0.33 -8.49 -7.26
C GLY A 37 -1.52 -8.30 -8.21
N GLY A 38 -1.34 -8.48 -9.52
CA GLY A 38 -2.39 -8.28 -10.50
C GLY A 38 -3.52 -9.30 -10.41
N ASP A 39 -3.23 -10.47 -9.84
CA ASP A 39 -4.14 -11.62 -9.73
C ASP A 39 -4.32 -12.05 -8.26
N ASP A 40 -4.14 -11.11 -7.33
CA ASP A 40 -4.27 -11.34 -5.88
C ASP A 40 -5.66 -11.91 -5.51
N SER A 41 -5.65 -13.16 -5.06
CA SER A 41 -6.83 -13.94 -4.70
C SER A 41 -7.33 -13.69 -3.27
N ALA A 42 -6.51 -13.10 -2.40
CA ALA A 42 -6.85 -12.80 -1.02
C ALA A 42 -7.39 -11.37 -0.86
N VAL A 43 -6.80 -10.41 -1.58
CA VAL A 43 -7.20 -9.01 -1.58
C VAL A 43 -7.33 -8.52 -3.02
N PRO A 44 -8.56 -8.29 -3.51
CA PRO A 44 -8.79 -7.89 -4.89
C PRO A 44 -7.96 -6.65 -5.30
N PRO A 45 -7.31 -6.67 -6.47
CA PRO A 45 -6.42 -5.58 -6.90
C PRO A 45 -7.10 -4.23 -7.07
N TYR A 46 -8.43 -4.20 -7.28
CA TYR A 46 -9.17 -2.96 -7.40
C TYR A 46 -9.12 -2.10 -6.13
N CYS A 47 -8.89 -2.70 -4.96
CA CYS A 47 -8.73 -1.95 -3.71
C CYS A 47 -7.50 -1.03 -3.78
N ALA A 48 -6.39 -1.51 -4.35
CA ALA A 48 -5.20 -0.69 -4.57
C ALA A 48 -5.43 0.36 -5.68
N ASP A 49 -6.13 -0.03 -6.76
CA ASP A 49 -6.50 0.89 -7.84
C ASP A 49 -7.34 2.08 -7.28
N GLU A 50 -8.30 1.80 -6.40
CA GLU A 50 -9.17 2.81 -5.75
C GLU A 50 -8.36 3.79 -4.90
N VAL A 51 -7.43 3.30 -4.07
CA VAL A 51 -6.55 4.13 -3.25
C VAL A 51 -5.66 5.01 -4.12
N PHE A 52 -5.03 4.45 -5.16
CA PHE A 52 -4.16 5.19 -6.07
C PHE A 52 -4.94 6.32 -6.76
N VAL A 53 -6.08 6.01 -7.38
CA VAL A 53 -6.89 7.01 -8.09
C VAL A 53 -7.39 8.10 -7.13
N SER A 54 -7.82 7.73 -5.93
CA SER A 54 -8.30 8.68 -4.91
C SER A 54 -7.19 9.65 -4.48
N LEU A 55 -6.00 9.14 -4.17
CA LEU A 55 -4.84 9.97 -3.81
C LEU A 55 -4.42 10.90 -4.95
N ARG A 56 -4.43 10.41 -6.20
CA ARG A 56 -4.15 11.25 -7.39
C ARG A 56 -5.18 12.37 -7.55
N ARG A 57 -6.48 12.09 -7.34
CA ARG A 57 -7.56 13.10 -7.38
C ARG A 57 -7.43 14.14 -6.28
N LEU A 58 -6.93 13.75 -5.11
CA LEU A 58 -6.65 14.63 -3.97
C LEU A 58 -5.32 15.39 -4.12
N GLY A 59 -4.62 15.27 -5.25
CA GLY A 59 -3.35 15.94 -5.50
C GLY A 59 -2.19 15.43 -4.64
N LYS A 60 -2.30 14.23 -4.07
CA LYS A 60 -1.28 13.63 -3.21
C LYS A 60 -0.16 12.99 -4.04
N THR A 61 1.05 12.99 -3.49
CA THR A 61 2.20 12.30 -4.09
C THR A 61 2.07 10.79 -3.86
N VAL A 62 1.80 10.05 -4.92
CA VAL A 62 1.65 8.59 -4.87
C VAL A 62 2.26 7.93 -6.10
N GLU A 63 2.93 6.80 -5.88
CA GLU A 63 3.47 5.91 -6.90
C GLU A 63 2.81 4.52 -6.74
N TYR A 64 2.52 3.83 -7.84
CA TYR A 64 1.85 2.53 -7.83
C TYR A 64 2.50 1.57 -8.83
N ALA A 65 2.85 0.37 -8.37
CA ALA A 65 3.29 -0.74 -9.21
C ALA A 65 2.38 -1.96 -9.01
N LYS A 66 1.73 -2.38 -10.10
CA LYS A 66 0.85 -3.54 -10.17
C LYS A 66 1.51 -4.63 -11.00
N TYR A 67 1.64 -5.82 -10.44
CA TYR A 67 2.37 -6.92 -11.07
C TYR A 67 1.43 -7.95 -11.67
N SER A 68 1.14 -7.86 -12.97
CA SER A 68 0.27 -8.82 -13.68
C SER A 68 0.74 -10.26 -13.49
N GLY A 69 -0.19 -11.20 -13.26
CA GLY A 69 0.15 -12.61 -13.05
C GLY A 69 0.60 -12.96 -11.64
N GLU A 70 0.79 -11.98 -10.76
CA GLU A 70 1.28 -12.18 -9.41
C GLU A 70 0.14 -12.16 -8.38
N ASP A 71 0.17 -13.11 -7.43
CA ASP A 71 -0.83 -13.28 -6.36
C ASP A 71 -0.48 -12.46 -5.10
N HIS A 72 -1.10 -12.76 -3.96
CA HIS A 72 -1.01 -11.98 -2.71
C HIS A 72 0.41 -11.80 -2.13
N TYR A 73 1.28 -12.78 -2.32
CA TYR A 73 2.50 -12.93 -1.54
C TYR A 73 3.76 -12.69 -2.40
N PRO A 74 4.47 -11.56 -2.24
CA PRO A 74 5.63 -11.22 -3.06
C PRO A 74 6.74 -12.26 -3.07
N GLN A 75 6.87 -13.08 -2.02
CA GLN A 75 7.88 -14.14 -1.97
C GLN A 75 7.68 -15.23 -3.04
N TYR A 76 6.46 -15.43 -3.52
CA TYR A 76 6.14 -16.42 -4.56
C TYR A 76 6.11 -15.82 -5.96
N TRP A 77 6.33 -14.52 -6.09
CA TRP A 77 6.32 -13.88 -7.39
C TRP A 77 7.47 -14.36 -8.28
N SER A 78 7.38 -14.10 -9.58
CA SER A 78 8.52 -14.33 -10.49
C SER A 78 9.78 -13.61 -9.99
N ILE A 79 10.96 -14.15 -10.28
CA ILE A 79 12.24 -13.55 -9.84
C ILE A 79 12.37 -12.13 -10.42
N ALA A 80 11.92 -11.92 -11.66
CA ALA A 80 11.92 -10.61 -12.31
C ALA A 80 11.06 -9.59 -11.53
N ASN A 81 9.82 -9.94 -11.20
CA ASN A 81 8.92 -9.04 -10.47
C ASN A 81 9.37 -8.81 -9.02
N ARG A 82 9.90 -9.82 -8.33
CA ARG A 82 10.53 -9.62 -7.01
C ARG A 82 11.71 -8.65 -7.06
N THR A 83 12.55 -8.78 -8.07
CA THR A 83 13.72 -7.91 -8.25
C THR A 83 13.29 -6.47 -8.51
N ASP A 84 12.31 -6.26 -9.40
CA ASP A 84 11.75 -4.93 -9.65
C ASP A 84 11.05 -4.34 -8.41
N TYR A 85 10.25 -5.13 -7.68
CA TYR A 85 9.61 -4.74 -6.42
C TYR A 85 10.61 -4.21 -5.40
N ILE A 86 11.69 -4.95 -5.14
CA ILE A 86 12.73 -4.53 -4.20
C ILE A 86 13.45 -3.27 -4.70
N ASN A 87 13.82 -3.22 -5.99
CA ASN A 87 14.52 -2.08 -6.55
C ASN A 87 13.69 -0.79 -6.50
N ARG A 88 12.38 -0.86 -6.78
CA ARG A 88 11.46 0.28 -6.67
C ARG A 88 11.33 0.75 -5.23
N MET A 89 11.21 -0.19 -4.29
CA MET A 89 11.13 0.14 -2.87
C MET A 89 12.40 0.87 -2.41
N LEU A 90 13.59 0.36 -2.75
CA LEU A 90 14.86 0.99 -2.43
C LEU A 90 14.99 2.38 -3.07
N ALA A 91 14.72 2.51 -4.36
CA ALA A 91 14.78 3.79 -5.07
C ALA A 91 13.79 4.83 -4.52
N TRP A 92 12.61 4.38 -4.08
CA TRP A 92 11.63 5.24 -3.44
C TRP A 92 12.13 5.73 -2.07
N PHE A 93 12.72 4.84 -1.26
CA PHE A 93 13.34 5.24 -0.01
C PHE A 93 14.51 6.20 -0.26
N ASP A 94 15.41 5.94 -1.20
CA ASP A 94 16.53 6.85 -1.53
C ASP A 94 16.03 8.25 -1.94
N LYS A 95 14.89 8.32 -2.64
CA LYS A 95 14.27 9.58 -3.09
C LYS A 95 13.68 10.40 -1.95
N TYR A 96 13.00 9.76 -0.99
CA TYR A 96 12.21 10.46 0.03
C TYR A 96 12.79 10.40 1.45
N LEU A 97 13.48 9.32 1.79
CA LEU A 97 14.23 9.11 3.03
C LEU A 97 15.70 9.46 2.75
N LYS A 98 16.04 10.75 2.79
CA LYS A 98 17.44 11.19 2.73
C LYS A 98 18.15 10.78 4.03
N VAL A 99 18.54 9.50 4.13
CA VAL A 99 19.29 8.97 5.27
C VAL A 99 20.64 9.68 5.27
N GLN A 100 20.83 10.59 6.22
CA GLN A 100 22.17 11.08 6.53
C GLN A 100 22.97 9.87 7.04
N PRO A 101 24.18 9.60 6.50
CA PRO A 101 25.04 8.60 7.09
C PRO A 101 25.22 8.92 8.58
N PRO A 102 25.25 7.94 9.49
CA PRO A 102 25.62 8.22 10.87
C PRO A 102 26.94 8.98 10.86
N ALA A 103 26.99 10.12 11.57
CA ALA A 103 28.20 10.92 11.67
C ALA A 103 29.34 9.98 12.08
N LYS A 104 30.43 9.96 11.28
CA LYS A 104 31.64 9.23 11.66
C LYS A 104 32.08 9.80 13.01
N GLY A 105 31.91 9.02 14.07
CA GLY A 105 32.46 9.34 15.37
C GLY A 105 33.97 9.48 15.22
N ASN A 106 34.52 10.57 15.77
CA ASN A 106 35.96 10.81 15.84
C ASN A 106 36.66 9.71 16.64
#